data_AF-A0A558A704-F1
#
_entry.id   AF-A0A558A704-F1
#
_cell.length_a   1.000
_cell.length_b   1.000
_cell.length_c   1.000
_cell.angle_alpha   90.00
_cell.angle_beta   90.00
_cell.angle_gamma   90.00
#
_symmetry.space_group_name_H-M   'P 1'
#
loop_
_entity.id
_entity.type
_entity.pdbx_description
1 polymer ?
#
loop_
_entity_poly.entity_id
_entity_poly.type
_entity_poly.pdbx_seq_one_letter_code
_entity_poly.pdbx_strand_id
1 'polypeptide(L)'
;MAGARQAAVRGAGDRGRRGSGADRERLGQVARDVRRAAGHPPGGAVRHRRRAGADHRRPAPDLGGSLGRRPGPGRADEGVDREAVRHRDRVRRGGRDDADPGRHGHDQGPAAGALVPRAAGGQGGGGAERDPPVPHRAGHARRRGAGPDLVTAAVGEHSRLDLGPLLRPASIAIVGASATPDIISGLPQRMLAQHGYRGAVYPVNPRHDSIDGLRCYPGIGAVPDPVDIALVVVNAERVNTVVAECGRAGARFVVIISSGFAEQSDGGRRQRELRALCDQFPRMRVLGPNAEGLMNVVDAIPVGFSPTINYDRGLDRLIAGDVAVVAQSGGLGFALFNDGLGRGLGFSHVVSTGNEVDLDLADVAEHLVQDPATRVLLLFVEGLTDPGRLAKIGAAARAQGKQVIAAKVGTTAAGRRAALAHTAHDPGDGAQFARALDEGGVLLAADQEELVDLAMVFSRTRVPAGRRVGVVTTSGGAGTWLADDLVLAGLRLPVLGAGTQERLRALIPAYGSAANPVDTTAQVLSRGGISPVLRLLADSGEVDALVLVATLADAKQLEREQEELIALAGQVPLVIYSYTRPAPRSLRLLEQFGIAAFTSGRRTAAALAALTREVTAAG
;
A
#
# COMPACT_ATOMS: atom_id res chain seq x y z
N MET A 1 29.04 51.41 25.41
CA MET A 1 28.76 51.09 26.82
C MET A 1 27.54 50.18 26.81
N ALA A 2 27.55 48.95 27.30
CA ALA A 2 27.80 48.52 28.69
C ALA A 2 26.71 49.07 29.64
N GLY A 3 25.90 48.24 30.31
CA GLY A 3 25.85 46.77 30.28
C GLY A 3 24.62 46.19 31.01
N ALA A 4 24.51 44.87 31.07
CA ALA A 4 23.40 44.18 31.72
C ALA A 4 23.49 44.19 33.26
N ARG A 5 22.36 44.00 33.95
CA ARG A 5 22.32 43.47 35.32
C ARG A 5 21.04 42.69 35.60
N GLN A 6 21.19 41.44 36.00
CA GLN A 6 20.17 40.67 36.70
C GLN A 6 20.19 41.04 38.20
N ALA A 7 19.09 40.77 38.90
CA ALA A 7 19.08 40.53 40.33
C ALA A 7 18.04 39.46 40.65
N ALA A 8 18.39 38.48 41.48
CA ALA A 8 17.49 37.39 41.88
C ALA A 8 17.73 37.04 43.36
N VAL A 9 16.66 36.81 44.12
CA VAL A 9 16.73 36.42 45.54
C VAL A 9 15.68 35.34 45.87
N ARG A 10 16.21 34.19 46.31
CA ARG A 10 15.77 33.24 47.36
C ARG A 10 14.43 33.54 48.09
N GLY A 11 13.62 32.57 48.53
CA GLY A 11 13.73 31.11 48.42
C GLY A 11 13.40 30.37 49.74
N ALA A 12 12.66 29.25 49.63
CA ALA A 12 12.33 28.24 50.67
C ALA A 12 11.36 28.63 51.83
N GLY A 13 10.52 27.66 52.24
CA GLY A 13 9.57 27.73 53.37
C GLY A 13 8.45 26.69 53.25
N ASP A 14 8.44 25.66 54.11
CA ASP A 14 7.59 24.45 54.03
C ASP A 14 6.62 24.32 55.24
N ARG A 15 5.55 23.51 55.08
CA ARG A 15 4.55 23.02 56.08
C ARG A 15 3.47 24.03 56.55
N GLY A 16 2.20 23.64 56.76
CA GLY A 16 1.49 22.41 56.37
C GLY A 16 0.25 22.03 57.23
N ARG A 17 -0.83 21.51 56.60
CA ARG A 17 -2.09 20.92 57.16
C ARG A 17 -3.03 21.92 57.90
N ARG A 18 -4.37 21.95 57.71
CA ARG A 18 -5.39 20.87 57.82
C ARG A 18 -6.75 21.25 57.19
N GLY A 19 -7.54 20.25 56.76
CA GLY A 19 -8.98 20.32 56.41
C GLY A 19 -9.30 21.03 55.08
N SER A 20 -10.43 20.80 54.40
CA SER A 20 -11.45 19.72 54.38
C SER A 20 -12.34 19.97 53.15
N GLY A 21 -13.08 19.05 52.54
CA GLY A 21 -13.37 17.66 52.88
C GLY A 21 -14.67 17.16 52.22
N ALA A 22 -14.86 17.43 50.92
CA ALA A 22 -16.02 17.05 50.12
C ALA A 22 -15.65 16.92 48.62
N ASP A 23 -16.61 16.52 47.77
CA ASP A 23 -16.57 16.60 46.29
C ASP A 23 -15.45 15.85 45.54
N ARG A 24 -15.05 14.66 46.02
CA ARG A 24 -14.31 13.68 45.19
C ARG A 24 -14.84 12.23 45.18
N GLU A 25 -16.08 12.00 45.61
CA GLU A 25 -16.76 10.71 45.51
C GLU A 25 -18.01 10.77 44.59
N ARG A 26 -17.80 10.87 43.27
CA ARG A 26 -18.90 10.69 42.28
C ARG A 26 -18.51 10.18 40.89
N LEU A 27 -17.26 9.77 40.66
CA LEU A 27 -16.76 9.27 39.36
C LEU A 27 -16.01 7.92 39.45
N GLY A 28 -16.25 7.13 40.51
CA GLY A 28 -15.62 5.80 40.70
C GLY A 28 -16.55 4.59 40.51
N GLN A 29 -17.86 4.82 40.29
CA GLN A 29 -18.92 3.87 40.67
C GLN A 29 -19.77 3.31 39.50
N VAL A 30 -19.21 3.18 38.30
CA VAL A 30 -19.91 2.58 37.14
C VAL A 30 -19.12 1.44 36.48
N ALA A 31 -17.79 1.41 36.63
CA ALA A 31 -16.91 0.45 35.95
C ALA A 31 -16.72 -0.90 36.69
N ARG A 32 -17.65 -1.33 37.57
CA ARG A 32 -17.47 -2.52 38.44
C ARG A 32 -18.65 -3.50 38.56
N ASP A 33 -19.76 -3.32 37.86
CA ASP A 33 -20.96 -4.18 38.00
C ASP A 33 -21.36 -4.98 36.74
N VAL A 34 -20.38 -5.38 35.91
CA VAL A 34 -20.60 -6.30 34.76
C VAL A 34 -19.63 -7.51 34.78
N ARG A 35 -19.19 -7.96 35.96
CA ARG A 35 -18.36 -9.19 36.13
C ARG A 35 -18.65 -9.97 37.42
N ARG A 36 -19.90 -10.39 37.64
CA ARG A 36 -20.27 -11.48 38.58
C ARG A 36 -21.69 -11.99 38.29
N ALA A 37 -21.94 -13.27 38.63
CA ALA A 37 -23.08 -14.12 38.22
C ALA A 37 -23.17 -14.33 36.69
N ALA A 38 -23.34 -15.55 36.16
CA ALA A 38 -23.28 -16.91 36.72
C ALA A 38 -22.74 -17.87 35.62
N GLY A 39 -22.27 -19.09 35.89
CA GLY A 39 -22.08 -19.82 37.14
C GLY A 39 -22.25 -21.34 36.93
N HIS A 40 -21.28 -22.16 37.34
CA HIS A 40 -21.34 -23.63 37.38
C HIS A 40 -20.49 -24.18 38.55
N PRO A 41 -20.79 -25.39 39.10
CA PRO A 41 -20.37 -25.80 40.44
C PRO A 41 -19.00 -26.52 40.53
N PRO A 42 -18.41 -26.67 41.74
CA PRO A 42 -17.06 -27.21 41.95
C PRO A 42 -16.99 -28.64 42.53
N GLY A 43 -15.85 -29.30 42.35
CA GLY A 43 -15.46 -30.55 43.04
C GLY A 43 -14.74 -31.54 42.10
N GLY A 44 -13.60 -32.14 42.44
CA GLY A 44 -12.75 -32.02 43.63
C GLY A 44 -11.30 -32.46 43.33
N ALA A 45 -10.41 -32.43 44.31
CA ALA A 45 -8.96 -32.62 44.12
C ALA A 45 -8.42 -33.95 44.67
N VAL A 46 -7.50 -34.58 43.94
CA VAL A 46 -6.63 -35.69 44.43
C VAL A 46 -5.20 -35.46 43.92
N ARG A 47 -4.19 -35.80 44.73
CA ARG A 47 -2.75 -35.65 44.40
C ARG A 47 -2.07 -36.99 44.07
N HIS A 48 -1.11 -36.91 43.15
CA HIS A 48 0.09 -37.77 42.97
C HIS A 48 -0.02 -39.31 43.01
N ARG A 49 0.58 -39.96 41.99
CA ARG A 49 1.76 -40.83 42.20
C ARG A 49 2.58 -41.02 40.90
N ARG A 50 3.81 -41.53 41.04
CA ARG A 50 4.77 -41.84 39.95
C ARG A 50 4.87 -43.36 39.72
N ARG A 51 5.02 -43.79 38.46
CA ARG A 51 5.82 -44.91 37.88
C ARG A 51 5.25 -45.17 36.45
N ALA A 52 5.98 -45.39 35.35
CA ALA A 52 7.30 -45.96 35.00
C ALA A 52 7.16 -47.37 34.37
N GLY A 53 7.86 -47.59 33.24
CA GLY A 53 7.65 -48.68 32.25
C GLY A 53 7.08 -48.08 30.94
N ALA A 54 7.68 -48.14 29.74
CA ALA A 54 8.31 -49.24 28.97
C ALA A 54 7.24 -50.13 28.28
N ASP A 55 7.33 -50.52 26.99
CA ASP A 55 8.39 -50.35 25.97
C ASP A 55 7.81 -50.48 24.52
N HIS A 56 8.68 -50.40 23.50
CA HIS A 56 8.62 -51.01 22.16
C HIS A 56 7.89 -50.33 20.97
N ARG A 57 8.73 -49.67 20.14
CA ARG A 57 9.02 -49.96 18.70
C ARG A 57 7.88 -50.05 17.65
N ARG A 58 8.10 -49.22 16.60
CA ARG A 58 7.69 -49.26 15.16
C ARG A 58 7.66 -50.67 14.51
N PRO A 59 7.04 -50.90 13.31
CA PRO A 59 6.73 -49.92 12.24
C PRO A 59 5.38 -50.08 11.48
N ALA A 60 5.18 -49.28 10.44
CA ALA A 60 4.27 -49.55 9.30
C ALA A 60 5.01 -50.39 8.22
N PRO A 61 4.36 -50.93 7.15
CA PRO A 61 4.02 -50.10 5.98
C PRO A 61 2.87 -50.59 5.03
N ASP A 62 2.64 -49.77 3.99
CA ASP A 62 2.36 -50.13 2.57
C ASP A 62 0.99 -50.55 2.01
N LEU A 63 0.96 -50.63 0.67
CA LEU A 63 -0.16 -50.46 -0.26
C LEU A 63 -0.61 -51.75 -1.00
N GLY A 64 -1.87 -51.72 -1.46
CA GLY A 64 -2.29 -52.36 -2.73
C GLY A 64 -2.90 -53.77 -2.66
N GLY A 65 -3.64 -54.14 -3.72
CA GLY A 65 -4.16 -55.51 -3.93
C GLY A 65 -5.66 -55.58 -4.27
N SER A 66 -6.00 -55.56 -5.56
CA SER A 66 -7.37 -55.61 -6.09
C SER A 66 -7.94 -57.04 -6.26
N LEU A 67 -9.29 -57.12 -6.40
CA LEU A 67 -10.13 -58.05 -7.21
C LEU A 67 -11.30 -58.72 -6.44
N GLY A 68 -12.48 -58.91 -7.06
CA GLY A 68 -13.57 -59.69 -6.43
C GLY A 68 -15.04 -59.51 -6.90
N ARG A 69 -15.32 -59.66 -8.20
CA ARG A 69 -16.62 -59.82 -8.91
C ARG A 69 -18.00 -59.87 -8.15
N ARG A 70 -18.95 -59.09 -8.71
CA ARG A 70 -20.45 -59.19 -8.79
C ARG A 70 -21.04 -60.62 -8.90
N PRO A 71 -22.36 -60.88 -8.60
CA PRO A 71 -23.54 -60.13 -9.11
C PRO A 71 -24.76 -59.91 -8.17
N GLY A 72 -25.81 -59.25 -8.70
CA GLY A 72 -27.14 -59.04 -8.09
C GLY A 72 -28.15 -60.18 -8.38
N PRO A 73 -29.50 -59.98 -8.43
CA PRO A 73 -30.18 -58.85 -9.10
C PRO A 73 -31.42 -58.26 -8.36
N GLY A 74 -32.10 -57.25 -8.94
CA GLY A 74 -33.38 -56.73 -8.43
C GLY A 74 -34.02 -55.60 -9.25
N ARG A 75 -35.18 -55.92 -9.85
CA ARG A 75 -36.16 -55.10 -10.62
C ARG A 75 -36.69 -53.83 -9.90
N ALA A 76 -37.47 -52.93 -10.51
CA ALA A 76 -37.69 -52.43 -11.89
C ALA A 76 -38.86 -51.41 -11.84
N ASP A 77 -38.93 -50.43 -12.77
CA ASP A 77 -40.20 -49.99 -13.40
C ASP A 77 -39.95 -49.13 -14.67
N GLU A 78 -40.99 -48.91 -15.50
CA GLU A 78 -40.88 -48.35 -16.87
C GLU A 78 -41.80 -47.12 -17.16
N GLY A 79 -41.54 -46.42 -18.27
CA GLY A 79 -42.31 -45.25 -18.79
C GLY A 79 -41.39 -44.14 -19.34
N VAL A 80 -41.12 -43.91 -20.65
CA VAL A 80 -41.89 -44.00 -21.91
C VAL A 80 -42.94 -42.87 -22.02
N ASP A 81 -43.05 -42.05 -23.08
CA ASP A 81 -42.48 -42.00 -24.46
C ASP A 81 -41.59 -40.73 -24.67
N ARG A 82 -40.50 -40.74 -25.45
CA ARG A 82 -40.34 -40.65 -26.93
C ARG A 82 -40.87 -39.38 -27.64
N GLU A 83 -39.96 -38.68 -28.30
CA GLU A 83 -40.08 -38.37 -29.74
C GLU A 83 -38.69 -38.49 -30.41
N ALA A 84 -38.59 -38.42 -31.75
CA ALA A 84 -37.47 -39.01 -32.48
C ALA A 84 -36.88 -38.15 -33.61
N VAL A 85 -35.56 -38.24 -33.80
CA VAL A 85 -34.88 -37.88 -35.05
C VAL A 85 -34.15 -39.12 -35.59
N ARG A 86 -34.44 -39.50 -36.83
CA ARG A 86 -33.71 -40.54 -37.58
C ARG A 86 -32.78 -39.88 -38.59
N HIS A 87 -31.53 -40.32 -38.66
CA HIS A 87 -30.92 -41.03 -39.82
C HIS A 87 -29.43 -41.25 -39.52
N ARG A 88 -29.01 -42.51 -39.36
CA ARG A 88 -28.34 -43.37 -40.37
C ARG A 88 -26.86 -43.01 -40.60
N ASP A 89 -25.93 -43.84 -40.13
CA ASP A 89 -25.37 -45.04 -40.80
C ASP A 89 -24.33 -44.64 -41.88
N ARG A 90 -23.13 -45.22 -42.03
CA ARG A 90 -22.40 -46.36 -41.39
C ARG A 90 -20.86 -46.12 -41.56
N VAL A 91 -19.93 -46.52 -40.67
CA VAL A 91 -19.45 -47.89 -40.30
C VAL A 91 -18.83 -48.64 -41.50
N ARG A 92 -17.63 -49.28 -41.51
CA ARG A 92 -16.43 -49.48 -40.62
C ARG A 92 -15.20 -49.69 -41.59
N ARG A 93 -14.02 -50.34 -41.36
CA ARG A 93 -13.46 -51.23 -40.30
C ARG A 93 -11.92 -51.39 -40.40
N GLY A 94 -11.20 -51.27 -39.27
CA GLY A 94 -9.84 -51.82 -39.06
C GLY A 94 -8.66 -51.01 -39.65
N GLY A 95 -7.41 -51.26 -39.25
CA GLY A 95 -6.96 -51.98 -38.04
C GLY A 95 -5.63 -52.76 -38.16
N ARG A 96 -4.57 -52.27 -37.49
CA ARG A 96 -3.18 -52.81 -37.43
C ARG A 96 -2.39 -52.62 -38.75
N ASP A 97 -1.06 -52.66 -38.82
CA ASP A 97 0.00 -53.19 -37.92
C ASP A 97 1.11 -52.15 -37.57
N ASP A 98 2.23 -52.63 -36.98
CA ASP A 98 3.32 -51.86 -36.38
C ASP A 98 4.52 -51.54 -37.32
N ALA A 99 5.45 -50.72 -36.80
CA ALA A 99 6.89 -50.57 -37.14
C ALA A 99 7.39 -49.50 -38.15
N ASP A 100 8.53 -48.92 -37.74
CA ASP A 100 9.47 -47.96 -38.38
C ASP A 100 10.37 -48.69 -39.43
N PRO A 101 11.24 -48.08 -40.30
CA PRO A 101 11.63 -46.66 -40.41
C PRO A 101 11.71 -46.04 -41.85
N GLY A 102 11.92 -44.72 -41.98
CA GLY A 102 12.38 -44.16 -43.27
C GLY A 102 12.45 -42.64 -43.53
N ARG A 103 13.51 -41.96 -43.05
CA ARG A 103 14.23 -40.79 -43.64
C ARG A 103 13.50 -39.59 -44.33
N HIS A 104 13.98 -38.40 -43.92
CA HIS A 104 14.15 -37.14 -44.69
C HIS A 104 12.93 -36.25 -45.02
N GLY A 105 12.98 -34.99 -44.60
CA GLY A 105 12.06 -33.91 -45.01
C GLY A 105 12.32 -32.60 -44.24
N HIS A 106 12.54 -31.49 -44.96
CA HIS A 106 12.61 -30.13 -44.44
C HIS A 106 11.21 -29.66 -43.95
N ASP A 107 11.00 -28.65 -43.10
CA ASP A 107 11.76 -27.42 -42.81
C ASP A 107 11.53 -26.91 -41.35
N GLN A 108 12.29 -25.90 -40.90
CA GLN A 108 12.03 -25.18 -39.65
C GLN A 108 11.83 -23.66 -39.87
N GLY A 109 10.67 -23.14 -39.44
CA GLY A 109 10.42 -21.70 -39.30
C GLY A 109 10.84 -21.19 -37.91
N PRO A 110 11.54 -20.04 -37.78
CA PRO A 110 12.10 -19.59 -36.52
C PRO A 110 11.10 -18.88 -35.59
N ALA A 111 11.33 -19.00 -34.28
CA ALA A 111 10.59 -18.26 -33.25
C ALA A 111 11.10 -16.81 -33.07
N ALA A 112 10.28 -15.97 -32.44
CA ALA A 112 10.56 -14.53 -32.26
C ALA A 112 11.77 -14.24 -31.35
N GLY A 113 12.63 -13.31 -31.78
CA GLY A 113 13.80 -12.85 -31.02
C GLY A 113 13.49 -11.68 -30.08
N ALA A 114 14.10 -11.70 -28.89
CA ALA A 114 14.11 -10.57 -27.97
C ALA A 114 15.20 -9.55 -28.36
N LEU A 115 14.90 -8.25 -28.24
CA LEU A 115 15.85 -7.18 -28.55
C LEU A 115 16.70 -6.81 -27.32
N VAL A 116 18.02 -6.83 -27.50
CA VAL A 116 19.01 -6.29 -26.58
C VAL A 116 19.75 -5.14 -27.30
N PRO A 117 19.86 -3.94 -26.74
CA PRO A 117 20.60 -2.85 -27.37
C PRO A 117 22.11 -3.16 -27.34
N ARG A 118 22.71 -3.32 -28.52
CA ARG A 118 24.15 -3.59 -28.66
C ARG A 118 24.89 -2.30 -29.01
N ALA A 119 26.00 -2.05 -28.31
CA ALA A 119 26.86 -0.90 -28.62
C ALA A 119 27.47 -1.03 -30.03
N ALA A 120 27.55 0.08 -30.75
CA ALA A 120 28.30 0.18 -32.00
C ALA A 120 29.75 0.60 -31.71
N GLY A 121 30.71 -0.16 -32.26
CA GLY A 121 32.12 0.23 -32.26
C GLY A 121 32.59 0.51 -33.69
N GLY A 122 33.33 1.59 -33.88
CA GLY A 122 33.99 1.95 -35.14
C GLY A 122 35.35 2.58 -34.84
N GLN A 123 36.41 2.13 -35.50
CA GLN A 123 37.79 2.54 -35.24
C GLN A 123 38.27 3.58 -36.26
N GLY A 124 39.21 4.44 -35.89
CA GLY A 124 40.11 5.08 -36.87
C GLY A 124 40.65 6.45 -36.49
N GLY A 125 41.97 6.64 -36.67
CA GLY A 125 42.62 7.95 -36.71
C GLY A 125 43.25 8.42 -35.40
N GLY A 126 44.55 8.68 -35.41
CA GLY A 126 45.25 9.36 -34.32
C GLY A 126 45.52 10.84 -34.64
N GLY A 127 45.64 11.65 -33.60
CA GLY A 127 46.03 13.07 -33.66
C GLY A 127 46.34 13.57 -32.25
N ALA A 128 47.37 14.41 -32.08
CA ALA A 128 47.90 14.76 -30.77
C ALA A 128 48.00 16.28 -30.56
N GLU A 129 47.05 16.85 -29.83
CA GLU A 129 47.10 18.18 -29.21
C GLU A 129 46.47 18.07 -27.81
N ARG A 130 47.22 18.28 -26.71
CA ARG A 130 47.63 19.58 -26.11
C ARG A 130 46.50 20.26 -25.34
N ASP A 131 46.43 19.98 -24.03
CA ASP A 131 45.58 20.71 -23.08
C ASP A 131 45.96 22.19 -22.93
N PRO A 132 44.97 23.10 -22.89
CA PRO A 132 45.04 24.38 -22.18
C PRO A 132 44.35 24.29 -20.79
N PRO A 133 44.74 25.11 -19.81
CA PRO A 133 44.53 24.81 -18.39
C PRO A 133 43.17 25.24 -17.79
N VAL A 134 42.78 24.54 -16.72
CA VAL A 134 41.64 24.85 -15.85
C VAL A 134 41.86 26.15 -15.05
N PRO A 135 40.91 27.12 -15.08
CA PRO A 135 40.92 28.25 -14.16
C PRO A 135 40.19 27.92 -12.85
N HIS A 136 40.92 27.69 -11.76
CA HIS A 136 40.33 27.72 -10.42
C HIS A 136 39.77 29.12 -10.09
N ARG A 137 38.53 29.20 -9.60
CA ARG A 137 38.11 30.29 -8.69
C ARG A 137 36.99 29.86 -7.76
N ALA A 138 37.20 30.06 -6.45
CA ALA A 138 36.17 29.90 -5.43
C ALA A 138 35.21 31.09 -5.42
N GLY A 139 33.96 30.86 -5.02
CA GLY A 139 32.96 31.92 -4.88
C GLY A 139 31.68 31.43 -4.20
N HIS A 140 31.57 31.64 -2.88
CA HIS A 140 30.31 31.46 -2.18
C HIS A 140 29.28 32.53 -2.63
N ALA A 141 28.27 32.12 -3.38
CA ALA A 141 27.12 32.95 -3.71
C ALA A 141 25.84 32.33 -3.13
N ARG A 142 25.37 32.86 -1.99
CA ARG A 142 24.04 32.51 -1.45
C ARG A 142 22.97 32.97 -2.44
N ARG A 143 22.38 32.06 -3.23
CA ARG A 143 21.16 32.40 -3.97
C ARG A 143 20.01 32.61 -2.97
N ARG A 144 19.42 33.80 -3.02
CA ARG A 144 18.20 34.14 -2.28
C ARG A 144 17.03 33.33 -2.84
N GLY A 145 16.04 33.01 -2.01
CA GLY A 145 14.86 32.27 -2.45
C GLY A 145 14.08 33.00 -3.54
N ALA A 146 13.50 32.24 -4.46
CA ALA A 146 12.40 32.73 -5.29
C ALA A 146 11.15 32.88 -4.42
N GLY A 147 10.31 33.88 -4.73
CA GLY A 147 9.00 34.04 -4.11
C GLY A 147 7.97 33.02 -4.63
N PRO A 148 6.76 32.98 -4.06
CA PRO A 148 5.73 31.99 -4.41
C PRO A 148 5.22 32.08 -5.87
N ASP A 149 5.36 33.25 -6.50
CA ASP A 149 4.51 33.70 -7.61
C ASP A 149 4.82 33.07 -8.98
N LEU A 150 5.71 32.07 -9.05
CA LEU A 150 6.06 31.35 -10.29
C LEU A 150 5.48 29.93 -10.37
N VAL A 151 4.83 29.42 -9.32
CA VAL A 151 4.20 28.07 -9.33
C VAL A 151 2.75 28.12 -9.84
N THR A 152 2.09 29.27 -9.73
CA THR A 152 0.64 29.46 -9.93
C THR A 152 0.14 29.43 -11.38
N ALA A 153 1.02 29.23 -12.37
CA ALA A 153 0.74 29.49 -13.79
C ALA A 153 0.64 28.24 -14.69
N ALA A 154 0.71 27.03 -14.14
CA ALA A 154 0.91 25.78 -14.90
C ALA A 154 -0.22 24.73 -14.78
N VAL A 155 -1.38 25.10 -14.21
CA VAL A 155 -2.52 24.19 -14.00
C VAL A 155 -3.77 24.78 -14.68
N GLY A 156 -4.62 23.92 -15.24
CA GLY A 156 -5.84 24.33 -15.97
C GLY A 156 -6.94 24.88 -15.06
N GLU A 157 -8.08 25.28 -15.62
CA GLU A 157 -9.12 26.02 -14.87
C GLU A 157 -9.73 25.27 -13.67
N HIS A 158 -9.58 23.94 -13.61
CA HIS A 158 -9.93 23.11 -12.45
C HIS A 158 -9.07 23.36 -11.19
N SER A 159 -7.95 24.08 -11.31
CA SER A 159 -6.95 24.41 -10.27
C SER A 159 -7.45 25.20 -9.04
N ARG A 160 -8.77 25.38 -8.85
CA ARG A 160 -9.36 26.23 -7.80
C ARG A 160 -10.23 25.50 -6.78
N LEU A 161 -10.26 24.17 -6.82
CA LEU A 161 -11.09 23.37 -5.92
C LEU A 161 -10.40 22.97 -4.62
N ASP A 162 -10.90 23.53 -3.53
CA ASP A 162 -10.57 23.10 -2.17
C ASP A 162 -11.29 21.79 -1.84
N LEU A 163 -10.56 20.66 -1.93
CA LEU A 163 -11.02 19.34 -1.45
C LEU A 163 -10.81 19.15 0.06
N GLY A 164 -10.38 20.19 0.79
CA GLY A 164 -10.22 20.17 2.25
C GLY A 164 -11.47 19.65 2.98
N PRO A 165 -12.70 20.15 2.70
CA PRO A 165 -13.92 19.64 3.33
C PRO A 165 -14.33 18.21 2.90
N LEU A 166 -13.76 17.67 1.81
CA LEU A 166 -13.96 16.28 1.39
C LEU A 166 -13.05 15.31 2.17
N LEU A 167 -11.82 15.73 2.48
CA LEU A 167 -10.84 14.91 3.21
C LEU A 167 -10.86 15.16 4.73
N ARG A 168 -11.34 16.32 5.16
CA ARG A 168 -11.44 16.77 6.56
C ARG A 168 -12.81 17.44 6.83
N PRO A 169 -13.94 16.71 6.63
CA PRO A 169 -15.28 17.23 6.91
C PRO A 169 -15.45 17.56 8.40
N ALA A 170 -16.17 18.65 8.67
CA ALA A 170 -16.74 18.96 9.98
C ALA A 170 -18.14 18.34 10.16
N SER A 171 -18.83 18.00 9.06
CA SER A 171 -20.15 17.37 9.10
C SER A 171 -20.38 16.36 7.96
N ILE A 172 -20.95 15.19 8.32
CA ILE A 172 -21.30 14.11 7.38
C ILE A 172 -22.78 13.75 7.55
N ALA A 173 -23.54 13.80 6.46
CA ALA A 173 -24.89 13.26 6.40
C ALA A 173 -24.90 11.92 5.67
N ILE A 174 -25.52 10.89 6.25
CA ILE A 174 -25.56 9.52 5.70
C ILE A 174 -26.95 9.26 5.12
N VAL A 175 -27.12 9.50 3.82
CA VAL A 175 -28.40 9.37 3.12
C VAL A 175 -28.64 7.92 2.72
N GLY A 176 -29.64 7.30 3.35
CA GLY A 176 -29.88 5.86 3.30
C GLY A 176 -29.43 5.10 4.55
N ALA A 177 -28.98 5.80 5.61
CA ALA A 177 -28.51 5.21 6.86
C ALA A 177 -29.45 4.11 7.41
N SER A 178 -28.87 3.03 7.94
CA SER A 178 -29.61 1.87 8.45
C SER A 178 -29.23 1.52 9.88
N ALA A 179 -30.23 1.15 10.68
CA ALA A 179 -30.05 0.56 12.01
C ALA A 179 -29.58 -0.91 11.99
N THR A 180 -29.36 -1.50 10.81
CA THR A 180 -28.69 -2.80 10.64
C THR A 180 -27.19 -2.56 10.43
N PRO A 181 -26.31 -2.80 11.44
CA PRO A 181 -24.96 -2.24 11.43
C PRO A 181 -23.96 -2.97 10.53
N ASP A 182 -24.28 -4.17 10.04
CA ASP A 182 -23.36 -5.04 9.27
C ASP A 182 -23.62 -5.06 7.76
N ILE A 183 -24.56 -4.24 7.27
CA ILE A 183 -24.80 -4.00 5.83
C ILE A 183 -24.18 -2.67 5.37
N ILE A 184 -24.00 -2.52 4.04
CA ILE A 184 -23.33 -1.37 3.40
C ILE A 184 -23.87 0.00 3.87
N SER A 185 -25.17 0.10 4.21
CA SER A 185 -25.80 1.36 4.68
C SER A 185 -25.79 1.56 6.21
N GLY A 186 -25.34 0.59 7.00
CA GLY A 186 -25.07 0.74 8.45
C GLY A 186 -23.58 0.89 8.78
N LEU A 187 -22.71 0.26 7.99
CA LEU A 187 -21.26 0.27 8.18
C LEU A 187 -20.64 1.69 8.30
N PRO A 188 -21.00 2.72 7.49
CA PRO A 188 -20.37 4.03 7.59
C PRO A 188 -20.59 4.71 8.95
N GLN A 189 -21.78 4.60 9.52
CA GLN A 189 -22.10 5.17 10.83
C GLN A 189 -21.33 4.44 11.94
N ARG A 190 -21.29 3.10 11.87
CA ARG A 190 -20.49 2.26 12.77
C ARG A 190 -19.00 2.61 12.70
N MET A 191 -18.45 2.81 11.49
CA MET A 191 -17.05 3.14 11.27
C MET A 191 -16.68 4.52 11.81
N LEU A 192 -17.49 5.55 11.54
CA LEU A 192 -17.27 6.90 12.10
C LEU A 192 -17.25 6.87 13.64
N ALA A 193 -18.17 6.12 14.26
CA ALA A 193 -18.18 5.94 15.71
C ALA A 193 -16.96 5.13 16.23
N GLN A 194 -16.60 4.04 15.56
CA GLN A 194 -15.48 3.16 15.95
C GLN A 194 -14.11 3.83 15.88
N HIS A 195 -13.89 4.68 14.87
CA HIS A 195 -12.63 5.44 14.72
C HIS A 195 -12.63 6.75 15.51
N GLY A 196 -13.74 7.10 16.15
CA GLY A 196 -13.83 8.27 17.04
C GLY A 196 -13.89 9.60 16.30
N TYR A 197 -14.54 9.63 15.14
CA TYR A 197 -14.79 10.86 14.38
C TYR A 197 -15.47 11.93 15.25
N ARG A 198 -14.99 13.17 15.14
CA ARG A 198 -15.36 14.27 16.06
C ARG A 198 -16.26 15.34 15.44
N GLY A 199 -16.51 15.27 14.13
CA GLY A 199 -17.48 16.14 13.48
C GLY A 199 -18.92 15.67 13.69
N ALA A 200 -19.88 16.43 13.18
CA ALA A 200 -21.28 16.07 13.27
C ALA A 200 -21.63 14.91 12.31
N VAL A 201 -22.48 13.99 12.77
CA VAL A 201 -23.01 12.88 11.98
C VAL A 201 -24.53 12.96 11.95
N TYR A 202 -25.11 13.03 10.76
CA TYR A 202 -26.54 13.14 10.54
C TYR A 202 -27.06 11.90 9.77
N PRO A 203 -27.63 10.90 10.46
CA PRO A 203 -28.33 9.80 9.79
C PRO A 203 -29.57 10.35 9.03
N VAL A 204 -29.75 9.97 7.77
CA VAL A 204 -30.88 10.45 6.95
C VAL A 204 -31.64 9.26 6.35
N ASN A 205 -32.80 8.94 6.93
CA ASN A 205 -33.72 7.89 6.48
C ASN A 205 -35.16 8.16 6.98
N PRO A 206 -36.17 8.30 6.10
CA PRO A 206 -37.56 8.61 6.48
C PRO A 206 -38.33 7.48 7.18
N ARG A 207 -37.67 6.36 7.53
CA ARG A 207 -38.26 5.23 8.27
C ARG A 207 -37.88 5.19 9.75
N HIS A 208 -37.03 6.11 10.22
CA HIS A 208 -36.49 6.11 11.58
C HIS A 208 -36.41 7.52 12.14
N ASP A 209 -36.80 7.71 13.40
CA ASP A 209 -36.57 8.96 14.15
C ASP A 209 -35.16 9.01 14.79
N SER A 210 -34.53 7.85 14.97
CA SER A 210 -33.16 7.71 15.49
C SER A 210 -32.46 6.44 14.99
N ILE A 211 -31.13 6.49 14.92
CA ILE A 211 -30.24 5.35 14.59
C ILE A 211 -29.02 5.46 15.51
N ASP A 212 -28.67 4.37 16.21
CA ASP A 212 -27.59 4.29 17.23
C ASP A 212 -27.58 5.42 18.28
N GLY A 213 -28.77 5.93 18.63
CA GLY A 213 -28.93 7.03 19.58
C GLY A 213 -28.74 8.44 18.99
N LEU A 214 -28.31 8.56 17.73
CA LEU A 214 -28.34 9.82 16.99
C LEU A 214 -29.75 10.08 16.44
N ARG A 215 -30.18 11.35 16.42
CA ARG A 215 -31.41 11.77 15.75
C ARG A 215 -31.29 11.52 14.25
N CYS A 216 -32.23 10.80 13.67
CA CYS A 216 -32.33 10.57 12.24
C CYS A 216 -33.26 11.62 11.60
N TYR A 217 -33.02 11.96 10.35
CA TYR A 217 -33.76 12.98 9.59
C TYR A 217 -34.45 12.36 8.37
N PRO A 218 -35.67 12.81 8.00
CA PRO A 218 -36.43 12.19 6.92
C PRO A 218 -35.86 12.48 5.52
N GLY A 219 -35.06 13.53 5.37
CA GLY A 219 -34.39 13.92 4.12
C GLY A 219 -33.26 14.92 4.41
N ILE A 220 -32.34 15.10 3.46
CA ILE A 220 -31.14 15.93 3.66
C ILE A 220 -31.48 17.39 3.97
N GLY A 221 -32.52 17.95 3.34
CA GLY A 221 -33.03 19.30 3.61
C GLY A 221 -33.75 19.49 4.96
N ALA A 222 -33.81 18.45 5.82
CA ALA A 222 -34.29 18.55 7.20
C ALA A 222 -33.16 18.56 8.23
N VAL A 223 -31.90 18.39 7.80
CA VAL A 223 -30.71 18.59 8.65
C VAL A 223 -30.57 20.09 8.96
N PRO A 224 -30.39 20.49 10.23
CA PRO A 224 -30.44 21.91 10.62
C PRO A 224 -29.14 22.69 10.34
N ASP A 225 -28.01 21.99 10.16
CA ASP A 225 -26.67 22.55 10.05
C ASP A 225 -26.08 22.32 8.64
N PRO A 226 -25.06 23.10 8.21
CA PRO A 226 -24.36 22.87 6.95
C PRO A 226 -23.72 21.48 6.88
N VAL A 227 -23.77 20.86 5.69
CA VAL A 227 -23.23 19.52 5.42
C VAL A 227 -22.01 19.61 4.49
N ASP A 228 -20.84 19.19 4.97
CA ASP A 228 -19.65 19.07 4.12
C ASP A 228 -19.79 17.90 3.14
N ILE A 229 -20.15 16.71 3.64
CA ILE A 229 -20.33 15.50 2.83
C ILE A 229 -21.72 14.90 3.02
N ALA A 230 -22.47 14.74 1.93
CA ALA A 230 -23.58 13.80 1.86
C ALA A 230 -23.09 12.44 1.32
N LEU A 231 -22.96 11.44 2.20
CA LEU A 231 -22.64 10.07 1.83
C LEU A 231 -23.93 9.35 1.40
N VAL A 232 -24.05 9.00 0.12
CA VAL A 232 -25.28 8.47 -0.48
C VAL A 232 -25.18 6.96 -0.66
N VAL A 233 -26.05 6.24 0.06
CA VAL A 233 -26.09 4.77 0.13
C VAL A 233 -27.54 4.29 -0.07
N VAL A 234 -28.11 4.57 -1.25
CA VAL A 234 -29.49 4.22 -1.64
C VAL A 234 -29.51 3.48 -2.99
N ASN A 235 -30.58 2.75 -3.29
CA ASN A 235 -30.77 2.13 -4.61
C ASN A 235 -30.58 3.15 -5.75
N ALA A 236 -29.96 2.72 -6.85
CA ALA A 236 -29.55 3.56 -7.98
C ALA A 236 -30.66 4.47 -8.52
N GLU A 237 -31.90 3.97 -8.56
CA GLU A 237 -33.11 4.68 -9.00
C GLU A 237 -33.40 5.95 -8.19
N ARG A 238 -32.93 6.02 -6.94
CA ARG A 238 -33.15 7.16 -6.03
C ARG A 238 -31.98 8.14 -5.99
N VAL A 239 -30.80 7.76 -6.48
CA VAL A 239 -29.57 8.56 -6.31
C VAL A 239 -29.70 9.93 -6.96
N ASN A 240 -30.17 10.01 -8.21
CA ASN A 240 -30.31 11.30 -8.91
C ASN A 240 -31.29 12.25 -8.17
N THR A 241 -32.38 11.72 -7.61
CA THR A 241 -33.29 12.50 -6.76
C THR A 241 -32.59 13.01 -5.49
N VAL A 242 -31.86 12.13 -4.79
CA VAL A 242 -31.09 12.49 -3.59
C VAL A 242 -30.00 13.52 -3.88
N VAL A 243 -29.27 13.40 -4.98
CA VAL A 243 -28.25 14.39 -5.40
C VAL A 243 -28.89 15.75 -5.66
N ALA A 244 -30.07 15.79 -6.31
CA ALA A 244 -30.83 17.02 -6.47
C ALA A 244 -31.36 17.59 -5.13
N GLU A 245 -31.63 16.76 -4.12
CA GLU A 245 -31.96 17.22 -2.76
C GLU A 245 -30.72 17.78 -2.05
N CYS A 246 -29.56 17.12 -2.15
CA CYS A 246 -28.29 17.58 -1.59
C CYS A 246 -27.87 18.96 -2.17
N GLY A 247 -28.02 19.14 -3.49
CA GLY A 247 -27.72 20.41 -4.16
C GLY A 247 -28.64 21.56 -3.75
N ARG A 248 -29.90 21.28 -3.41
CA ARG A 248 -30.83 22.25 -2.82
C ARG A 248 -30.56 22.53 -1.34
N ALA A 249 -30.12 21.53 -0.59
CA ALA A 249 -29.71 21.66 0.81
C ALA A 249 -28.34 22.36 0.97
N GLY A 250 -27.57 22.51 -0.10
CA GLY A 250 -26.27 23.18 -0.08
C GLY A 250 -25.12 22.32 0.44
N ALA A 251 -25.22 20.99 0.32
CA ALA A 251 -24.10 20.10 0.61
C ALA A 251 -22.89 20.42 -0.30
N ARG A 252 -21.68 20.45 0.26
CA ARG A 252 -20.46 20.81 -0.50
C ARG A 252 -19.97 19.66 -1.38
N PHE A 253 -20.02 18.44 -0.85
CA PHE A 253 -19.63 17.22 -1.53
C PHE A 253 -20.70 16.15 -1.40
N VAL A 254 -20.82 15.31 -2.42
CA VAL A 254 -21.61 14.08 -2.38
C VAL A 254 -20.69 12.91 -2.70
N VAL A 255 -20.61 11.93 -1.81
CA VAL A 255 -19.87 10.67 -2.04
C VAL A 255 -20.91 9.60 -2.33
N ILE A 256 -20.95 9.09 -3.56
CA ILE A 256 -21.98 8.14 -3.98
C ILE A 256 -21.41 6.73 -4.00
N ILE A 257 -21.84 5.94 -3.01
CA ILE A 257 -21.46 4.53 -2.86
C ILE A 257 -22.16 3.64 -3.90
N SER A 258 -23.38 4.02 -4.27
CA SER A 258 -24.26 3.21 -5.12
C SER A 258 -23.68 2.96 -6.51
N SER A 259 -23.63 1.68 -6.89
CA SER A 259 -23.53 1.23 -8.29
C SER A 259 -24.90 1.31 -8.99
N GLY A 260 -24.96 0.89 -10.26
CA GLY A 260 -26.12 1.02 -11.15
C GLY A 260 -25.95 2.10 -12.22
N PHE A 261 -24.73 2.44 -12.63
CA PHE A 261 -24.43 3.60 -13.48
C PHE A 261 -23.74 3.17 -14.79
N ALA A 262 -22.72 3.89 -15.27
CA ALA A 262 -22.11 3.64 -16.57
C ALA A 262 -21.27 2.34 -16.64
N GLU A 263 -21.03 1.67 -15.52
CA GLU A 263 -20.52 0.30 -15.44
C GLU A 263 -21.60 -0.77 -15.74
N GLN A 264 -22.87 -0.37 -15.84
CA GLN A 264 -23.99 -1.21 -16.28
C GLN A 264 -24.52 -0.77 -17.64
N SER A 265 -24.96 -1.74 -18.44
CA SER A 265 -25.33 -1.55 -19.85
C SER A 265 -26.55 -0.65 -20.08
N ASP A 266 -27.44 -0.51 -19.09
CA ASP A 266 -28.61 0.37 -19.08
C ASP A 266 -28.40 1.65 -18.23
N GLY A 267 -27.56 1.58 -17.19
CA GLY A 267 -27.25 2.67 -16.27
C GLY A 267 -26.59 3.90 -16.90
N GLY A 268 -26.12 3.81 -18.15
CA GLY A 268 -25.58 4.95 -18.91
C GLY A 268 -26.56 6.13 -19.07
N ARG A 269 -27.89 5.92 -19.03
CA ARG A 269 -28.86 7.04 -18.93
C ARG A 269 -28.75 7.75 -17.58
N ARG A 270 -28.70 6.98 -16.49
CA ARG A 270 -28.66 7.46 -15.11
C ARG A 270 -27.40 8.28 -14.83
N GLN A 271 -26.26 7.89 -15.41
CA GLN A 271 -25.00 8.65 -15.37
C GLN A 271 -25.11 10.02 -16.07
N ARG A 272 -25.78 10.12 -17.24
CA ARG A 272 -25.96 11.40 -17.95
C ARG A 272 -26.86 12.37 -17.18
N GLU A 273 -27.92 11.85 -16.56
CA GLU A 273 -28.78 12.62 -15.65
C GLU A 273 -28.01 13.11 -14.41
N LEU A 274 -27.11 12.28 -13.85
CA LEU A 274 -26.25 12.65 -12.73
C LEU A 274 -25.23 13.74 -13.09
N ARG A 275 -24.58 13.65 -14.26
CA ARG A 275 -23.69 14.69 -14.80
C ARG A 275 -24.42 16.04 -14.95
N ALA A 276 -25.66 16.02 -15.46
CA ALA A 276 -26.48 17.23 -15.59
C ALA A 276 -26.86 17.86 -14.23
N LEU A 277 -26.98 17.07 -13.15
CA LEU A 277 -27.14 17.60 -11.79
C LEU A 277 -25.86 18.27 -11.28
N CYS A 278 -24.69 17.77 -11.64
CA CYS A 278 -23.41 18.40 -11.30
C CYS A 278 -23.30 19.80 -11.97
N ASP A 279 -23.71 19.90 -13.23
CA ASP A 279 -23.80 21.20 -13.95
C ASP A 279 -24.87 22.14 -13.37
N GLN A 280 -25.99 21.59 -12.86
CA GLN A 280 -27.05 22.38 -12.22
C GLN A 280 -26.61 22.98 -10.87
N PHE A 281 -25.72 22.29 -10.14
CA PHE A 281 -25.32 22.65 -8.78
C PHE A 281 -23.79 22.86 -8.66
N PRO A 282 -23.16 23.82 -9.37
CA PRO A 282 -21.70 23.94 -9.49
C PRO A 282 -20.94 24.34 -8.21
N ARG A 283 -21.62 24.44 -7.06
CA ARG A 283 -21.01 24.58 -5.72
C ARG A 283 -20.99 23.27 -4.93
N MET A 284 -21.57 22.21 -5.49
CA MET A 284 -21.59 20.85 -4.96
C MET A 284 -20.78 19.98 -5.93
N ARG A 285 -19.79 19.23 -5.43
CA ARG A 285 -19.05 18.25 -6.26
C ARG A 285 -19.42 16.81 -5.91
N VAL A 286 -19.23 15.90 -6.87
CA VAL A 286 -19.58 14.47 -6.72
C VAL A 286 -18.35 13.58 -6.87
N LEU A 287 -18.13 12.72 -5.87
CA LEU A 287 -17.18 11.60 -5.91
C LEU A 287 -17.96 10.29 -6.17
N GLY A 288 -17.48 9.46 -7.09
CA GLY A 288 -18.23 8.31 -7.60
C GLY A 288 -19.05 8.66 -8.87
N PRO A 289 -20.19 8.00 -9.11
CA PRO A 289 -20.82 6.93 -8.33
C PRO A 289 -20.00 5.63 -8.34
N ASN A 290 -20.52 4.55 -7.74
CA ASN A 290 -19.81 3.26 -7.67
C ASN A 290 -18.43 3.36 -6.96
N ALA A 291 -18.31 4.20 -5.93
CA ALA A 291 -17.11 4.33 -5.11
C ALA A 291 -17.20 3.52 -3.81
N GLU A 292 -16.08 3.07 -3.25
CA GLU A 292 -16.05 2.45 -1.90
C GLU A 292 -16.06 3.50 -0.77
N GLY A 293 -15.88 4.78 -1.14
CA GLY A 293 -15.73 5.93 -0.25
C GLY A 293 -14.27 6.34 -0.08
N LEU A 294 -13.99 7.05 1.01
CA LEU A 294 -12.64 7.52 1.34
C LEU A 294 -12.31 7.32 2.82
N MET A 295 -11.04 7.44 3.15
CA MET A 295 -10.54 7.50 4.51
C MET A 295 -9.38 8.50 4.61
N ASN A 296 -9.50 9.45 5.54
CA ASN A 296 -8.35 10.17 6.07
C ASN A 296 -7.86 9.42 7.32
N VAL A 297 -6.67 8.85 7.24
CA VAL A 297 -6.08 7.97 8.26
C VAL A 297 -5.38 8.79 9.35
N VAL A 298 -4.91 10.00 9.01
CA VAL A 298 -4.25 10.94 9.94
C VAL A 298 -5.24 11.46 10.99
N ASP A 299 -6.42 11.90 10.53
CA ASP A 299 -7.46 12.51 11.35
C ASP A 299 -8.56 11.50 11.77
N ALA A 300 -8.38 10.21 11.45
CA ALA A 300 -9.28 9.09 11.74
C ALA A 300 -10.73 9.29 11.22
N ILE A 301 -10.88 9.69 9.96
CA ILE A 301 -12.16 9.98 9.30
C ILE A 301 -12.47 8.94 8.21
N PRO A 302 -13.21 7.86 8.53
CA PRO A 302 -13.68 6.87 7.55
C PRO A 302 -15.03 7.28 6.93
N VAL A 303 -15.06 7.61 5.64
CA VAL A 303 -16.26 8.01 4.89
C VAL A 303 -16.54 7.01 3.78
N GLY A 304 -16.89 5.78 4.17
CA GLY A 304 -17.08 4.65 3.27
C GLY A 304 -17.60 3.41 4.00
N PHE A 305 -17.49 2.23 3.39
CA PHE A 305 -17.97 0.97 3.96
C PHE A 305 -16.96 -0.19 3.96
N SER A 306 -15.68 0.09 3.67
CA SER A 306 -14.69 -0.96 3.41
C SER A 306 -14.54 -1.96 4.58
N PRO A 307 -14.56 -3.29 4.34
CA PRO A 307 -14.32 -4.26 5.39
C PRO A 307 -12.90 -4.17 5.98
N THR A 308 -11.94 -3.57 5.24
CA THR A 308 -10.53 -3.42 5.65
C THR A 308 -10.33 -2.40 6.77
N ILE A 309 -11.25 -1.44 6.93
CA ILE A 309 -11.19 -0.40 7.96
C ILE A 309 -12.06 -0.74 9.19
N ASN A 310 -12.51 -2.00 9.34
CA ASN A 310 -13.40 -2.41 10.42
C ASN A 310 -12.67 -3.25 11.50
N TYR A 311 -12.66 -2.75 12.74
CA TYR A 311 -12.07 -3.44 13.90
C TYR A 311 -12.68 -4.83 14.16
N ASP A 312 -13.98 -5.00 13.95
CA ASP A 312 -14.68 -6.29 14.11
C ASP A 312 -14.25 -7.34 13.06
N ARG A 313 -13.51 -6.93 12.01
CA ARG A 313 -13.05 -7.78 10.91
C ARG A 313 -11.55 -8.05 10.93
N GLY A 314 -10.88 -7.77 12.05
CA GLY A 314 -9.47 -8.13 12.29
C GLY A 314 -8.45 -7.01 12.02
N LEU A 315 -8.90 -5.76 11.86
CA LEU A 315 -8.02 -4.60 11.95
C LEU A 315 -7.57 -4.42 13.41
N ASP A 316 -6.29 -4.67 13.72
CA ASP A 316 -5.73 -4.43 15.06
C ASP A 316 -5.69 -2.92 15.40
N ARG A 317 -5.28 -2.09 14.44
CA ARG A 317 -5.21 -0.62 14.51
C ARG A 317 -5.01 -0.01 13.14
N LEU A 318 -5.32 1.28 13.02
CA LEU A 318 -4.73 2.12 11.97
C LEU A 318 -3.24 2.37 12.21
N ILE A 319 -2.51 2.60 11.13
CA ILE A 319 -1.16 3.15 11.15
C ILE A 319 -1.22 4.43 10.32
N ALA A 320 -1.22 5.59 10.99
CA ALA A 320 -1.06 6.87 10.32
C ALA A 320 0.39 7.01 9.81
N GLY A 321 0.55 7.60 8.64
CA GLY A 321 1.84 7.79 7.98
C GLY A 321 1.68 8.65 6.73
N ASP A 322 2.55 8.42 5.74
CA ASP A 322 2.78 9.34 4.62
C ASP A 322 2.49 8.77 3.23
N VAL A 323 1.89 7.59 3.15
CA VAL A 323 1.41 7.00 1.89
C VAL A 323 -0.07 7.32 1.65
N ALA A 324 -0.40 7.94 0.53
CA ALA A 324 -1.77 8.08 0.04
C ALA A 324 -2.08 7.04 -1.04
N VAL A 325 -3.35 6.65 -1.16
CA VAL A 325 -3.88 5.82 -2.26
C VAL A 325 -5.05 6.54 -2.92
N VAL A 326 -5.06 6.65 -4.25
CA VAL A 326 -6.22 7.05 -5.04
C VAL A 326 -6.48 5.98 -6.09
N ALA A 327 -7.70 5.46 -6.17
CA ALA A 327 -8.04 4.33 -7.01
C ALA A 327 -9.44 4.45 -7.61
N GLN A 328 -9.56 4.19 -8.92
CA GLN A 328 -10.86 4.05 -9.58
C GLN A 328 -11.59 2.81 -9.01
N SER A 329 -10.94 1.63 -9.05
CA SER A 329 -11.39 0.44 -8.31
C SER A 329 -11.23 0.61 -6.79
N GLY A 330 -12.35 0.83 -6.09
CA GLY A 330 -12.36 0.97 -4.62
C GLY A 330 -11.80 -0.24 -3.88
N GLY A 331 -12.25 -1.44 -4.25
CA GLY A 331 -11.82 -2.68 -3.58
C GLY A 331 -10.33 -2.94 -3.69
N LEU A 332 -9.70 -2.52 -4.80
CA LEU A 332 -8.24 -2.63 -4.97
C LEU A 332 -7.49 -1.50 -4.25
N GLY A 333 -8.05 -0.28 -4.19
CA GLY A 333 -7.52 0.81 -3.37
C GLY A 333 -7.46 0.45 -1.88
N PHE A 334 -8.54 -0.13 -1.34
CA PHE A 334 -8.57 -0.62 0.04
C PHE A 334 -7.77 -1.94 0.24
N ALA A 335 -7.60 -2.78 -0.79
CA ALA A 335 -6.69 -3.92 -0.71
C ALA A 335 -5.21 -3.52 -0.65
N LEU A 336 -4.80 -2.47 -1.37
CA LEU A 336 -3.46 -1.86 -1.28
C LEU A 336 -3.18 -1.32 0.14
N PHE A 337 -4.15 -0.61 0.70
CA PHE A 337 -4.13 -0.16 2.10
C PHE A 337 -3.98 -1.34 3.07
N ASN A 338 -4.75 -2.41 2.88
CA ASN A 338 -4.76 -3.58 3.76
C ASN A 338 -3.43 -4.39 3.71
N ASP A 339 -2.84 -4.62 2.53
CA ASP A 339 -1.51 -5.26 2.43
C ASP A 339 -0.44 -4.38 3.08
N GLY A 340 -0.46 -3.08 2.79
CA GLY A 340 0.44 -2.11 3.42
C GLY A 340 0.37 -2.17 4.95
N LEU A 341 -0.83 -2.07 5.55
CA LEU A 341 -1.01 -2.18 6.99
C LEU A 341 -0.49 -3.51 7.55
N GLY A 342 -0.76 -4.63 6.88
CA GLY A 342 -0.25 -5.96 7.26
C GLY A 342 1.29 -6.05 7.26
N ARG A 343 1.94 -5.17 6.49
CA ARG A 343 3.41 -5.01 6.40
C ARG A 343 3.93 -3.86 7.28
N GLY A 344 3.05 -3.18 8.01
CA GLY A 344 3.36 -2.06 8.91
C GLY A 344 3.43 -0.69 8.25
N LEU A 345 3.09 -0.56 6.97
CA LEU A 345 3.10 0.73 6.25
C LEU A 345 2.05 1.69 6.84
N GLY A 346 2.44 2.95 7.01
CA GLY A 346 1.56 4.00 7.51
C GLY A 346 0.97 4.83 6.37
N PHE A 347 -0.33 5.07 6.42
CA PHE A 347 -1.07 5.78 5.38
C PHE A 347 -1.53 7.17 5.85
N SER A 348 -1.62 8.12 4.91
CA SER A 348 -2.27 9.42 5.12
C SER A 348 -3.73 9.38 4.69
N HIS A 349 -3.99 8.89 3.47
CA HIS A 349 -5.32 8.90 2.84
C HIS A 349 -5.54 7.64 1.96
N VAL A 350 -6.81 7.24 1.83
CA VAL A 350 -7.28 6.27 0.83
C VAL A 350 -8.54 6.85 0.19
N VAL A 351 -8.61 6.95 -1.14
CA VAL A 351 -9.76 7.53 -1.85
C VAL A 351 -10.16 6.62 -3.01
N SER A 352 -11.39 6.11 -2.98
CA SER A 352 -12.03 5.49 -4.14
C SER A 352 -12.76 6.56 -4.95
N THR A 353 -12.44 6.69 -6.24
CA THR A 353 -13.08 7.67 -7.13
C THR A 353 -14.24 7.09 -7.94
N GLY A 354 -14.31 5.75 -8.06
CA GLY A 354 -15.42 5.06 -8.73
C GLY A 354 -15.52 5.43 -10.21
N ASN A 355 -16.74 5.71 -10.67
CA ASN A 355 -17.07 6.04 -12.07
C ASN A 355 -16.76 7.49 -12.49
N GLU A 356 -16.28 8.36 -11.58
CA GLU A 356 -15.77 9.70 -11.90
C GLU A 356 -16.73 10.57 -12.75
N VAL A 357 -17.97 10.75 -12.30
CA VAL A 357 -18.98 11.56 -13.01
C VAL A 357 -18.71 13.07 -12.94
N ASP A 358 -17.80 13.50 -12.07
CA ASP A 358 -17.54 14.92 -11.77
C ASP A 358 -16.13 15.15 -11.21
N LEU A 359 -15.79 14.58 -10.04
CA LEU A 359 -14.40 14.51 -9.56
C LEU A 359 -13.69 13.27 -10.14
N ASP A 360 -12.46 13.44 -10.61
CA ASP A 360 -11.61 12.34 -11.10
C ASP A 360 -10.40 12.05 -10.17
N LEU A 361 -9.69 10.96 -10.44
CA LEU A 361 -8.45 10.56 -9.77
C LEU A 361 -7.36 11.64 -9.83
N ALA A 362 -7.35 12.48 -10.87
CA ALA A 362 -6.37 13.54 -11.03
C ALA A 362 -6.69 14.77 -10.17
N ASP A 363 -7.96 15.16 -9.99
CA ASP A 363 -8.40 16.20 -9.02
C ASP A 363 -7.93 15.84 -7.60
N VAL A 364 -8.16 14.59 -7.19
CA VAL A 364 -7.78 14.08 -5.87
C VAL A 364 -6.25 13.98 -5.74
N ALA A 365 -5.55 13.50 -6.78
CA ALA A 365 -4.10 13.41 -6.80
C ALA A 365 -3.41 14.79 -6.77
N GLU A 366 -3.91 15.77 -7.53
CA GLU A 366 -3.39 17.15 -7.54
C GLU A 366 -3.49 17.78 -6.14
N HIS A 367 -4.58 17.54 -5.41
CA HIS A 367 -4.75 17.99 -4.02
C HIS A 367 -3.82 17.23 -3.05
N LEU A 368 -3.74 15.90 -3.13
CA LEU A 368 -2.91 15.10 -2.22
C LEU A 368 -1.40 15.28 -2.45
N VAL A 369 -0.98 15.70 -3.65
CA VAL A 369 0.41 16.17 -3.87
C VAL A 369 0.70 17.45 -3.08
N GLN A 370 -0.28 18.29 -2.74
CA GLN A 370 -0.08 19.45 -1.87
C GLN A 370 -0.23 19.12 -0.37
N ASP A 371 -1.00 18.11 0.01
CA ASP A 371 -1.21 17.73 1.41
C ASP A 371 0.13 17.41 2.13
N PRO A 372 0.41 18.02 3.31
CA PRO A 372 1.71 17.93 3.96
C PRO A 372 1.96 16.61 4.69
N ALA A 373 0.94 15.77 4.92
CA ALA A 373 1.14 14.43 5.47
C ALA A 373 1.59 13.45 4.37
N THR A 374 1.19 13.68 3.13
CA THR A 374 1.45 12.77 2.00
C THR A 374 2.85 13.02 1.40
N ARG A 375 3.72 11.99 1.43
CA ARG A 375 5.03 11.95 0.71
C ARG A 375 5.06 10.94 -0.43
N VAL A 376 4.28 9.88 -0.36
CA VAL A 376 4.16 8.89 -1.44
C VAL A 376 2.70 8.78 -1.87
N LEU A 377 2.44 8.82 -3.17
CA LEU A 377 1.08 8.75 -3.73
C LEU A 377 0.97 7.54 -4.66
N LEU A 378 0.14 6.57 -4.28
CA LEU A 378 -0.19 5.39 -5.08
C LEU A 378 -1.45 5.67 -5.90
N LEU A 379 -1.37 5.44 -7.22
CA LEU A 379 -2.47 5.60 -8.15
C LEU A 379 -2.83 4.25 -8.77
N PHE A 380 -4.08 3.79 -8.61
CA PHE A 380 -4.60 2.68 -9.41
C PHE A 380 -5.49 3.23 -10.52
N VAL A 381 -5.00 3.13 -11.76
CA VAL A 381 -5.62 3.75 -12.93
C VAL A 381 -6.09 2.68 -13.92
N GLU A 382 -7.36 2.76 -14.28
CA GLU A 382 -7.99 1.99 -15.35
C GLU A 382 -7.98 2.79 -16.65
N GLY A 383 -8.35 4.08 -16.60
CA GLY A 383 -8.32 5.03 -17.70
C GLY A 383 -8.25 6.48 -17.21
N LEU A 384 -7.88 7.43 -18.06
CA LEU A 384 -7.87 8.86 -17.72
C LEU A 384 -8.01 9.72 -18.98
N THR A 385 -8.87 10.74 -18.92
CA THR A 385 -9.24 11.58 -20.09
C THR A 385 -8.11 12.51 -20.54
N ASP A 386 -7.35 13.11 -19.61
CA ASP A 386 -6.10 13.82 -19.89
C ASP A 386 -4.93 13.14 -19.16
N PRO A 387 -4.22 12.18 -19.80
CA PRO A 387 -2.99 11.61 -19.27
C PRO A 387 -1.92 12.67 -18.94
N GLY A 388 -1.95 13.84 -19.59
CA GLY A 388 -1.06 14.97 -19.32
C GLY A 388 -1.24 15.59 -17.93
N ARG A 389 -2.32 15.30 -17.20
CA ARG A 389 -2.42 15.61 -15.76
C ARG A 389 -1.40 14.82 -14.95
N LEU A 390 -1.14 13.55 -15.29
CA LEU A 390 -0.17 12.71 -14.55
C LEU A 390 1.26 13.23 -14.66
N ALA A 391 1.64 13.79 -15.81
CA ALA A 391 2.93 14.46 -15.98
C ALA A 391 3.08 15.67 -15.02
N LYS A 392 2.02 16.49 -14.91
CA LYS A 392 1.97 17.65 -14.00
C LYS A 392 1.99 17.23 -12.53
N ILE A 393 1.20 16.21 -12.17
CA ILE A 393 1.14 15.62 -10.82
C ILE A 393 2.50 15.07 -10.39
N GLY A 394 3.17 14.30 -11.25
CA GLY A 394 4.51 13.77 -11.00
C GLY A 394 5.57 14.87 -10.86
N ALA A 395 5.59 15.85 -11.76
CA ALA A 395 6.51 16.98 -11.71
C ALA A 395 6.31 17.83 -10.43
N ALA A 396 5.06 18.09 -10.03
CA ALA A 396 4.72 18.82 -8.81
C ALA A 396 5.13 18.05 -7.54
N ALA A 397 4.97 16.72 -7.54
CA ALA A 397 5.43 15.86 -6.45
C ALA A 397 6.96 15.86 -6.33
N ARG A 398 7.67 15.65 -7.45
CA ARG A 398 9.15 15.67 -7.50
C ARG A 398 9.71 17.01 -7.03
N ALA A 399 9.07 18.13 -7.38
CA ALA A 399 9.43 19.46 -6.90
C ALA A 399 9.31 19.64 -5.36
N GLN A 400 8.55 18.78 -4.69
CA GLN A 400 8.38 18.75 -3.23
C GLN A 400 9.16 17.59 -2.55
N GLY A 401 9.92 16.79 -3.30
CA GLY A 401 10.56 15.57 -2.77
C GLY A 401 9.57 14.45 -2.44
N LYS A 402 8.45 14.40 -3.16
CA LYS A 402 7.38 13.38 -3.06
C LYS A 402 7.42 12.47 -4.29
N GLN A 403 7.11 11.18 -4.12
CA GLN A 403 7.08 10.22 -5.23
C GLN A 403 5.65 9.80 -5.56
N VAL A 404 5.30 9.77 -6.85
CA VAL A 404 4.05 9.21 -7.37
C VAL A 404 4.35 7.85 -8.01
N ILE A 405 3.53 6.85 -7.72
CA ILE A 405 3.67 5.49 -8.24
C ILE A 405 2.30 5.06 -8.77
N ALA A 406 2.23 4.63 -10.03
CA ALA A 406 1.00 4.19 -10.67
C ALA A 406 1.04 2.69 -10.97
N ALA A 407 -0.11 2.02 -10.88
CA ALA A 407 -0.38 0.79 -11.62
C ALA A 407 -1.44 1.08 -12.69
N LYS A 408 -1.25 0.54 -13.90
CA LYS A 408 -2.12 0.78 -15.05
C LYS A 408 -2.66 -0.54 -15.60
N VAL A 409 -3.98 -0.71 -15.54
CA VAL A 409 -4.66 -1.82 -16.24
C VAL A 409 -5.14 -1.40 -17.63
N GLY A 410 -5.74 -2.33 -18.38
CA GLY A 410 -6.21 -2.10 -19.75
C GLY A 410 -5.12 -1.94 -20.81
N THR A 411 -3.85 -2.17 -20.46
CA THR A 411 -2.67 -2.02 -21.35
C THR A 411 -2.63 -3.02 -22.49
N THR A 412 -3.12 -4.26 -22.28
CA THR A 412 -3.20 -5.30 -23.32
C THR A 412 -4.57 -5.33 -23.98
N ALA A 413 -4.68 -5.88 -25.19
CA ALA A 413 -5.96 -6.03 -25.88
C ALA A 413 -6.99 -6.88 -25.10
N ALA A 414 -6.54 -7.83 -24.28
CA ALA A 414 -7.42 -8.60 -23.39
C ALA A 414 -7.84 -7.77 -22.17
N GLY A 415 -6.89 -7.10 -21.51
CA GLY A 415 -7.17 -6.23 -20.36
C GLY A 415 -8.10 -5.06 -20.72
N ARG A 416 -7.96 -4.48 -21.92
CA ARG A 416 -8.82 -3.40 -22.41
C ARG A 416 -10.27 -3.84 -22.54
N ARG A 417 -10.52 -5.04 -23.09
CA ARG A 417 -11.88 -5.62 -23.17
C ARG A 417 -12.46 -5.93 -21.80
N ALA A 418 -11.62 -6.34 -20.84
CA ALA A 418 -12.07 -6.59 -19.46
C ALA A 418 -12.45 -5.29 -18.75
N ALA A 419 -11.62 -4.24 -18.85
CA ALA A 419 -11.91 -2.92 -18.28
C ALA A 419 -13.20 -2.33 -18.86
N LEU A 420 -13.32 -2.23 -20.20
CA LEU A 420 -14.52 -1.73 -20.89
C LEU A 420 -15.81 -2.54 -20.65
N ALA A 421 -15.72 -3.71 -20.00
CA ALA A 421 -16.86 -4.55 -19.61
C ALA A 421 -17.07 -4.59 -18.08
N HIS A 422 -16.25 -3.89 -17.30
CA HIS A 422 -16.28 -3.85 -15.85
C HIS A 422 -16.44 -2.43 -15.29
N THR A 423 -15.92 -1.42 -15.98
CA THR A 423 -15.94 -0.01 -15.59
C THR A 423 -16.25 0.88 -16.80
N ALA A 424 -16.63 2.14 -16.52
CA ALA A 424 -17.07 3.11 -17.52
C ALA A 424 -15.90 3.79 -18.27
N HIS A 425 -14.65 3.52 -17.87
CA HIS A 425 -13.46 4.22 -18.33
C HIS A 425 -12.92 3.63 -19.63
N ASP A 426 -12.63 4.48 -20.63
CA ASP A 426 -11.72 4.07 -21.72
C ASP A 426 -10.30 3.97 -21.15
N PRO A 427 -9.62 2.80 -21.26
CA PRO A 427 -8.23 2.68 -20.84
C PRO A 427 -7.23 3.56 -21.61
N GLY A 428 -7.67 4.25 -22.67
CA GLY A 428 -6.90 5.27 -23.39
C GLY A 428 -5.74 4.70 -24.20
N ASP A 429 -4.92 5.55 -24.80
CA ASP A 429 -3.70 5.10 -25.47
C ASP A 429 -2.59 4.78 -24.44
N GLY A 430 -2.14 3.53 -24.42
CA GLY A 430 -1.08 3.07 -23.52
C GLY A 430 0.28 3.72 -23.78
N ALA A 431 0.55 4.16 -25.02
CA ALA A 431 1.79 4.86 -25.35
C ALA A 431 1.77 6.30 -24.82
N GLN A 432 0.65 7.02 -24.96
CA GLN A 432 0.46 8.34 -24.38
C GLN A 432 0.48 8.28 -22.85
N PHE A 433 -0.13 7.25 -22.25
CA PHE A 433 -0.07 7.03 -20.80
C PHE A 433 1.37 6.80 -20.32
N ALA A 434 2.09 5.85 -20.92
CA ALA A 434 3.48 5.57 -20.55
C ALA A 434 4.40 6.79 -20.71
N ARG A 435 4.22 7.58 -21.78
CA ARG A 435 4.93 8.84 -21.99
C ARG A 435 4.65 9.86 -20.89
N ALA A 436 3.38 10.05 -20.50
CA ALA A 436 3.02 11.00 -19.45
C ALA A 436 3.54 10.59 -18.06
N LEU A 437 3.71 9.29 -17.79
CA LEU A 437 4.40 8.83 -16.59
C LEU A 437 5.89 9.20 -16.62
N ASP A 438 6.57 8.92 -17.74
CA ASP A 438 8.02 9.17 -17.91
C ASP A 438 8.34 10.67 -17.84
N GLU A 439 7.58 11.51 -18.56
CA GLU A 439 7.70 12.98 -18.51
C GLU A 439 7.40 13.56 -17.12
N GLY A 440 6.59 12.88 -16.30
CA GLY A 440 6.31 13.25 -14.91
C GLY A 440 7.24 12.66 -13.86
N GLY A 441 8.12 11.72 -14.21
CA GLY A 441 8.88 10.92 -13.23
C GLY A 441 7.99 10.00 -12.35
N VAL A 442 6.80 9.65 -12.83
CA VAL A 442 5.88 8.73 -12.14
C VAL A 442 6.33 7.29 -12.38
N LEU A 443 6.54 6.53 -11.31
CA LEU A 443 6.96 5.13 -11.43
C LEU A 443 5.76 4.24 -11.82
N LEU A 444 5.90 3.45 -12.88
CA LEU A 444 4.95 2.38 -13.22
C LEU A 444 5.34 1.09 -12.50
N ALA A 445 4.47 0.61 -11.62
CA ALA A 445 4.57 -0.71 -11.00
C ALA A 445 3.91 -1.79 -11.89
N ALA A 446 4.48 -3.00 -11.91
CA ALA A 446 3.98 -4.13 -12.67
C ALA A 446 2.78 -4.82 -12.00
N ASP A 447 2.71 -4.81 -10.65
CA ASP A 447 1.67 -5.47 -9.87
C ASP A 447 1.42 -4.80 -8.49
N GLN A 448 0.50 -5.38 -7.72
CA GLN A 448 0.13 -4.93 -6.37
C GLN A 448 1.25 -5.11 -5.34
N GLU A 449 2.09 -6.14 -5.47
CA GLU A 449 3.19 -6.38 -4.54
C GLU A 449 4.30 -5.33 -4.70
N GLU A 450 4.61 -4.97 -5.96
CA GLU A 450 5.57 -3.92 -6.29
C GLU A 450 5.06 -2.51 -5.91
N LEU A 451 3.76 -2.23 -6.07
CA LEU A 451 3.16 -0.98 -5.59
C LEU A 451 3.46 -0.76 -4.09
N VAL A 452 3.22 -1.77 -3.26
CA VAL A 452 3.44 -1.67 -1.81
C VAL A 452 4.93 -1.75 -1.44
N ASP A 453 5.78 -2.39 -2.25
CA ASP A 453 7.24 -2.36 -2.08
C ASP A 453 7.82 -0.96 -2.30
N LEU A 454 7.43 -0.33 -3.41
CA LEU A 454 7.84 1.03 -3.74
C LEU A 454 7.28 2.01 -2.70
N ALA A 455 6.03 1.83 -2.26
CA ALA A 455 5.46 2.59 -1.15
C ALA A 455 6.30 2.46 0.13
N MET A 456 6.62 1.23 0.55
CA MET A 456 7.46 0.95 1.71
C MET A 456 8.85 1.59 1.61
N VAL A 457 9.48 1.56 0.43
CA VAL A 457 10.85 2.07 0.27
C VAL A 457 10.91 3.60 0.21
N PHE A 458 10.03 4.27 -0.54
CA PHE A 458 9.98 5.73 -0.61
C PHE A 458 9.40 6.35 0.69
N SER A 459 8.60 5.61 1.44
CA SER A 459 8.15 6.01 2.78
C SER A 459 9.27 5.93 3.84
N ARG A 460 10.25 5.02 3.70
CA ARG A 460 11.19 4.71 4.80
C ARG A 460 12.67 4.89 4.49
N THR A 461 13.05 5.07 3.24
CA THR A 461 14.46 5.03 2.83
C THR A 461 14.81 6.29 2.05
N ARG A 462 15.90 6.96 2.44
CA ARG A 462 16.42 8.11 1.70
C ARG A 462 16.93 7.68 0.33
N VAL A 463 16.81 8.57 -0.65
CA VAL A 463 17.43 8.42 -1.97
C VAL A 463 18.94 8.23 -1.81
N PRO A 464 19.54 7.13 -2.30
CA PRO A 464 20.99 6.93 -2.26
C PRO A 464 21.72 7.89 -3.19
N ALA A 465 22.94 8.28 -2.80
CA ALA A 465 23.79 9.17 -3.61
C ALA A 465 24.31 8.53 -4.91
N GLY A 466 24.07 7.23 -5.12
CA GLY A 466 24.57 6.46 -6.24
C GLY A 466 24.06 5.02 -6.21
N ARG A 467 24.70 4.14 -6.98
CA ARG A 467 24.24 2.74 -7.21
C ARG A 467 25.12 1.69 -6.51
N ARG A 468 26.05 2.08 -5.64
CA ARG A 468 26.95 1.17 -4.91
C ARG A 468 26.27 0.65 -3.65
N VAL A 469 26.16 -0.66 -3.50
CA VAL A 469 25.47 -1.30 -2.36
C VAL A 469 26.46 -2.11 -1.53
N GLY A 470 26.47 -1.86 -0.22
CA GLY A 470 27.14 -2.71 0.76
C GLY A 470 26.15 -3.71 1.35
N VAL A 471 26.40 -5.00 1.17
CA VAL A 471 25.56 -6.05 1.76
C VAL A 471 26.25 -6.61 3.00
N VAL A 472 25.53 -6.68 4.12
CA VAL A 472 25.95 -7.37 5.34
C VAL A 472 24.98 -8.52 5.59
N THR A 473 25.48 -9.74 5.76
CA THR A 473 24.63 -10.93 5.93
C THR A 473 25.03 -11.76 7.15
N THR A 474 24.04 -12.33 7.83
CA THR A 474 24.23 -13.42 8.81
C THR A 474 24.13 -14.82 8.17
N SER A 475 23.91 -14.88 6.86
CA SER A 475 23.65 -16.10 6.06
C SER A 475 24.24 -15.95 4.66
N GLY A 476 25.42 -16.54 4.42
CA GLY A 476 26.11 -16.47 3.12
C GLY A 476 25.23 -16.82 1.93
N GLY A 477 24.44 -17.90 1.99
CA GLY A 477 23.55 -18.30 0.91
C GLY A 477 22.48 -17.25 0.55
N ALA A 478 21.90 -16.57 1.55
CA ALA A 478 20.95 -15.48 1.31
C ALA A 478 21.64 -14.20 0.84
N GLY A 479 22.89 -13.96 1.27
CA GLY A 479 23.72 -12.84 0.81
C GLY A 479 24.14 -12.99 -0.66
N THR A 480 24.57 -14.20 -1.07
CA THR A 480 24.94 -14.50 -2.47
C THR A 480 23.74 -14.37 -3.40
N TRP A 481 22.57 -14.91 -3.04
CA TRP A 481 21.35 -14.75 -3.85
C TRP A 481 20.97 -13.26 -3.98
N LEU A 482 20.99 -12.49 -2.88
CA LEU A 482 20.75 -11.06 -2.96
C LEU A 482 21.79 -10.33 -3.84
N ALA A 483 23.07 -10.74 -3.83
CA ALA A 483 24.10 -10.14 -4.68
C ALA A 483 23.76 -10.28 -6.18
N ASP A 484 23.31 -11.46 -6.62
CA ASP A 484 22.85 -11.68 -7.99
C ASP A 484 21.62 -10.82 -8.32
N ASP A 485 20.59 -10.83 -7.46
CA ASP A 485 19.37 -10.02 -7.66
C ASP A 485 19.68 -8.50 -7.72
N LEU A 486 20.61 -7.99 -6.89
CA LEU A 486 21.07 -6.60 -6.91
C LEU A 486 21.78 -6.24 -8.22
N VAL A 487 22.69 -7.09 -8.71
CA VAL A 487 23.41 -6.85 -9.98
C VAL A 487 22.45 -6.94 -11.18
N LEU A 488 21.49 -7.86 -11.16
CA LEU A 488 20.45 -7.97 -12.18
C LEU A 488 19.50 -6.76 -12.19
N ALA A 489 19.26 -6.12 -11.05
CA ALA A 489 18.58 -4.83 -10.95
C ALA A 489 19.47 -3.62 -11.35
N GLY A 490 20.69 -3.87 -11.84
CA GLY A 490 21.64 -2.86 -12.30
C GLY A 490 22.25 -2.02 -11.17
N LEU A 491 22.26 -2.53 -9.93
CA LEU A 491 23.04 -1.97 -8.83
C LEU A 491 24.47 -2.55 -8.88
N ARG A 492 25.41 -1.94 -8.14
CA ARG A 492 26.83 -2.33 -8.13
C ARG A 492 27.24 -2.76 -6.73
N LEU A 493 27.79 -3.96 -6.59
CA LEU A 493 28.49 -4.37 -5.36
C LEU A 493 29.99 -4.10 -5.59
N PRO A 494 30.57 -3.02 -5.02
CA PRO A 494 32.00 -2.76 -5.16
C PRO A 494 32.84 -3.79 -4.40
N VAL A 495 34.00 -4.13 -4.96
CA VAL A 495 35.07 -4.81 -4.23
C VAL A 495 35.65 -3.83 -3.21
N LEU A 496 35.55 -4.17 -1.93
CA LEU A 496 35.98 -3.29 -0.84
C LEU A 496 37.51 -3.17 -0.77
N GLY A 497 38.01 -1.98 -0.46
CA GLY A 497 39.42 -1.69 -0.29
C GLY A 497 40.06 -2.51 0.83
N ALA A 498 41.33 -2.89 0.67
CA ALA A 498 42.02 -3.80 1.60
C ALA A 498 41.99 -3.33 3.06
N GLY A 499 42.13 -2.02 3.32
CA GLY A 499 42.03 -1.44 4.67
C GLY A 499 40.62 -1.46 5.27
N THR A 500 39.57 -1.53 4.45
CA THR A 500 38.19 -1.77 4.91
C THR A 500 37.99 -3.25 5.22
N GLN A 501 38.46 -4.16 4.35
CA GLN A 501 38.44 -5.59 4.62
C GLN A 501 39.24 -5.98 5.88
N GLU A 502 40.37 -5.32 6.16
CA GLU A 502 41.17 -5.52 7.38
C GLU A 502 40.37 -5.18 8.64
N ARG A 503 39.77 -3.97 8.68
CA ARG A 503 38.95 -3.52 9.80
C ARG A 503 37.71 -4.40 9.98
N LEU A 504 37.10 -4.90 8.89
CA LEU A 504 35.98 -5.85 8.93
C LEU A 504 36.39 -7.22 9.50
N ARG A 505 37.56 -7.75 9.13
CA ARG A 505 38.10 -9.02 9.66
C ARG A 505 38.32 -9.01 11.17
N ALA A 506 38.53 -7.84 11.78
CA ALA A 506 38.61 -7.70 13.24
C ALA A 506 37.24 -7.86 13.96
N LEU A 507 36.11 -7.66 13.26
CA LEU A 507 34.76 -7.72 13.83
C LEU A 507 34.07 -9.09 13.64
N ILE A 508 34.39 -9.80 12.55
CA ILE A 508 33.72 -11.06 12.17
C ILE A 508 34.48 -12.31 12.68
N PRO A 509 33.88 -13.51 12.64
CA PRO A 509 34.60 -14.77 12.85
C PRO A 509 35.61 -15.04 11.71
N ALA A 510 36.69 -15.78 12.00
CA ALA A 510 37.76 -16.05 11.03
C ALA A 510 37.35 -16.89 9.80
N TYR A 511 36.15 -17.48 9.81
CA TYR A 511 35.52 -18.20 8.69
C TYR A 511 34.37 -17.42 8.02
N GLY A 512 34.14 -16.17 8.44
CA GLY A 512 33.26 -15.22 7.74
C GLY A 512 33.97 -14.54 6.56
N SER A 513 33.20 -13.81 5.76
CA SER A 513 33.71 -13.05 4.61
C SER A 513 33.76 -11.56 4.92
N ALA A 514 34.90 -10.92 4.64
CA ALA A 514 35.06 -9.46 4.66
C ALA A 514 35.03 -8.82 3.26
N ALA A 515 34.70 -9.60 2.22
CA ALA A 515 34.35 -9.07 0.90
C ALA A 515 32.95 -8.42 0.94
N ASN A 516 32.40 -8.04 -0.22
CA ASN A 516 31.01 -7.60 -0.35
C ASN A 516 30.25 -8.64 -1.20
N PRO A 517 29.24 -9.37 -0.68
CA PRO A 517 28.67 -9.29 0.67
C PRO A 517 29.62 -9.66 1.83
N VAL A 518 29.50 -8.92 2.93
CA VAL A 518 30.17 -9.21 4.21
C VAL A 518 29.37 -10.29 4.93
N ASP A 519 29.84 -11.55 4.92
CA ASP A 519 29.23 -12.62 5.70
C ASP A 519 29.82 -12.64 7.11
N THR A 520 29.04 -12.11 8.04
CA THR A 520 29.38 -12.06 9.47
C THR A 520 29.07 -13.39 10.16
N THR A 521 28.27 -14.24 9.51
CA THR A 521 27.61 -15.44 10.06
C THR A 521 26.73 -15.14 11.29
N ALA A 522 26.02 -16.15 11.79
CA ALA A 522 25.24 -16.02 13.03
C ALA A 522 26.09 -15.73 14.29
N GLN A 523 27.40 -16.04 14.30
CA GLN A 523 28.23 -15.84 15.49
C GLN A 523 28.58 -14.37 15.78
N VAL A 524 28.38 -13.44 14.84
CA VAL A 524 28.59 -12.00 15.11
C VAL A 524 27.67 -11.48 16.23
N LEU A 525 26.52 -12.13 16.43
CA LEU A 525 25.59 -11.82 17.51
C LEU A 525 26.22 -12.03 18.90
N SER A 526 27.30 -12.82 19.00
CA SER A 526 28.11 -13.02 20.21
C SER A 526 29.43 -12.24 20.21
N ARG A 527 29.67 -11.38 19.19
CA ARG A 527 30.89 -10.58 18.98
C ARG A 527 30.61 -9.08 18.84
N GLY A 528 29.63 -8.57 19.57
CA GLY A 528 29.28 -7.14 19.58
C GLY A 528 28.13 -6.72 18.64
N GLY A 529 27.53 -7.66 17.90
CA GLY A 529 26.35 -7.39 17.08
C GLY A 529 26.66 -7.01 15.63
N ILE A 530 25.62 -6.69 14.86
CA ILE A 530 25.73 -6.42 13.42
C ILE A 530 26.05 -4.95 13.12
N SER A 531 25.64 -4.05 14.00
CA SER A 531 25.73 -2.60 13.81
C SER A 531 27.15 -2.03 13.69
N PRO A 532 28.18 -2.57 14.39
CA PRO A 532 29.58 -2.16 14.14
C PRO A 532 30.04 -2.43 12.70
N VAL A 533 29.58 -3.53 12.10
CA VAL A 533 29.91 -3.92 10.71
C VAL A 533 29.20 -3.00 9.72
N LEU A 534 27.90 -2.74 9.93
CA LEU A 534 27.12 -1.79 9.12
C LEU A 534 27.71 -0.37 9.18
N ARG A 535 28.12 0.10 10.37
CA ARG A 535 28.71 1.43 10.55
C ARG A 535 30.06 1.56 9.85
N LEU A 536 30.92 0.55 9.94
CA LEU A 536 32.21 0.52 9.25
C LEU A 536 32.03 0.64 7.72
N LEU A 537 31.02 -0.04 7.14
CA LEU A 537 30.69 0.14 5.73
C LEU A 537 30.11 1.52 5.41
N ALA A 538 29.22 2.06 6.24
CA ALA A 538 28.68 3.42 6.06
C ALA A 538 29.78 4.48 6.06
N ASP A 539 30.72 4.38 7.01
CA ASP A 539 31.84 5.30 7.21
C ASP A 539 32.99 5.09 6.20
N SER A 540 32.91 4.08 5.32
CA SER A 540 33.95 3.78 4.34
C SER A 540 33.99 4.76 3.15
N GLY A 541 32.85 5.36 2.80
CA GLY A 541 32.67 6.10 1.55
C GLY A 541 32.63 5.22 0.27
N GLU A 542 32.78 3.89 0.41
CA GLU A 542 32.86 2.94 -0.70
C GLU A 542 31.48 2.53 -1.24
N VAL A 543 30.40 2.79 -0.48
CA VAL A 543 29.02 2.41 -0.78
C VAL A 543 28.06 3.61 -0.63
N ASP A 544 26.93 3.57 -1.34
CA ASP A 544 25.90 4.62 -1.37
C ASP A 544 24.63 4.21 -0.58
N ALA A 545 24.43 2.90 -0.37
CA ALA A 545 23.34 2.30 0.40
C ALA A 545 23.78 0.97 1.05
N LEU A 546 23.06 0.54 2.09
CA LEU A 546 23.28 -0.72 2.80
C LEU A 546 22.06 -1.65 2.74
N VAL A 547 22.33 -2.96 2.64
CA VAL A 547 21.33 -4.01 2.89
C VAL A 547 21.80 -4.91 4.01
N LEU A 548 20.97 -5.05 5.04
CA LEU A 548 21.12 -6.07 6.08
C LEU A 548 20.31 -7.31 5.70
N VAL A 549 20.98 -8.44 5.51
CA VAL A 549 20.36 -9.75 5.29
C VAL A 549 20.34 -10.52 6.61
N ALA A 550 19.15 -10.73 7.15
CA ALA A 550 18.94 -11.30 8.48
C ALA A 550 17.69 -12.20 8.53
N THR A 551 17.45 -12.82 9.68
CA THR A 551 16.16 -13.44 9.99
C THR A 551 15.30 -12.47 10.79
N LEU A 552 14.03 -12.30 10.42
CA LEU A 552 13.04 -11.54 11.19
C LEU A 552 12.04 -12.44 11.95
N ALA A 553 12.25 -13.76 11.94
CA ALA A 553 11.37 -14.75 12.58
C ALA A 553 11.32 -14.65 14.12
N ASP A 554 12.28 -13.96 14.73
CA ASP A 554 12.11 -13.35 16.06
C ASP A 554 12.66 -11.91 16.05
N ALA A 555 12.41 -11.16 17.13
CA ALA A 555 12.68 -9.73 17.20
C ALA A 555 13.98 -9.34 17.93
N LYS A 556 14.67 -10.28 18.59
CA LYS A 556 15.70 -9.98 19.61
C LYS A 556 16.87 -9.17 19.07
N GLN A 557 17.25 -9.38 17.81
CA GLN A 557 18.33 -8.61 17.17
C GLN A 557 17.91 -7.14 16.98
N LEU A 558 16.67 -6.89 16.54
CA LEU A 558 16.12 -5.54 16.42
C LEU A 558 15.96 -4.87 17.78
N GLU A 559 15.47 -5.59 18.80
CA GLU A 559 15.29 -5.05 20.15
C GLU A 559 16.62 -4.73 20.85
N ARG A 560 17.70 -5.46 20.53
CA ARG A 560 19.03 -5.25 21.11
C ARG A 560 19.81 -4.12 20.45
N GLU A 561 19.67 -3.95 19.13
CA GLU A 561 20.46 -3.00 18.32
C GLU A 561 19.57 -1.86 17.78
N GLN A 562 18.49 -1.55 18.49
CA GLN A 562 17.49 -0.55 18.11
C GLN A 562 18.11 0.84 17.89
N GLU A 563 18.92 1.30 18.86
CA GLU A 563 19.48 2.66 18.82
C GLU A 563 20.48 2.81 17.67
N GLU A 564 21.31 1.80 17.43
CA GLU A 564 22.29 1.81 16.34
C GLU A 564 21.64 1.66 14.96
N LEU A 565 20.62 0.81 14.81
CA LEU A 565 19.92 0.65 13.53
C LEU A 565 19.14 1.92 13.14
N ILE A 566 18.49 2.59 14.10
CA ILE A 566 17.85 3.90 13.90
C ILE A 566 18.90 4.96 13.52
N ALA A 567 20.02 5.02 14.24
CA ALA A 567 21.10 5.96 13.93
C ALA A 567 21.70 5.72 12.53
N LEU A 568 21.87 4.45 12.12
CA LEU A 568 22.39 4.08 10.81
C LEU A 568 21.42 4.43 9.67
N ALA A 569 20.13 4.14 9.80
CA ALA A 569 19.11 4.61 8.85
C ALA A 569 19.02 6.15 8.80
N GLY A 570 19.33 6.81 9.92
CA GLY A 570 19.52 8.26 10.03
C GLY A 570 20.79 8.81 9.35
N GLN A 571 21.73 7.95 8.94
CA GLN A 571 23.00 8.31 8.30
C GLN A 571 23.02 7.93 6.81
N VAL A 572 22.72 6.66 6.50
CA VAL A 572 22.83 6.03 5.17
C VAL A 572 21.52 5.31 4.82
N PRO A 573 21.10 5.24 3.55
CA PRO A 573 19.97 4.42 3.14
C PRO A 573 20.18 2.95 3.58
N LEU A 574 19.31 2.46 4.45
CA LEU A 574 19.36 1.12 5.02
C LEU A 574 18.03 0.41 4.80
N VAL A 575 18.08 -0.79 4.21
CA VAL A 575 16.92 -1.69 4.08
C VAL A 575 17.27 -3.09 4.57
N ILE A 576 16.25 -3.89 4.90
CA ILE A 576 16.44 -5.26 5.41
C ILE A 576 15.83 -6.29 4.44
N TYR A 577 16.62 -7.27 4.04
CA TYR A 577 16.12 -8.49 3.39
C TYR A 577 16.01 -9.61 4.42
N SER A 578 14.78 -10.09 4.63
CA SER A 578 14.49 -11.24 5.48
C SER A 578 14.31 -12.51 4.65
N TYR A 579 15.24 -13.46 4.81
CA TYR A 579 15.09 -14.80 4.22
C TYR A 579 14.10 -15.70 4.99
N THR A 580 13.49 -15.18 6.07
CA THR A 580 12.44 -15.83 6.86
C THR A 580 11.16 -14.98 6.90
N ARG A 581 10.01 -15.60 7.22
CA ARG A 581 8.77 -14.86 7.50
C ARG A 581 8.98 -13.99 8.77
N PRO A 582 8.73 -12.68 8.72
CA PRO A 582 8.84 -11.82 9.89
C PRO A 582 7.83 -12.16 10.98
N ALA A 583 8.23 -12.03 12.25
CA ALA A 583 7.29 -12.06 13.37
C ALA A 583 6.55 -10.70 13.50
N PRO A 584 5.31 -10.67 14.03
CA PRO A 584 4.56 -9.42 14.22
C PRO A 584 5.26 -8.38 15.12
N ARG A 585 6.10 -8.81 16.06
CA ARG A 585 6.94 -7.89 16.86
C ARG A 585 8.05 -7.26 16.02
N SER A 586 8.67 -8.01 15.12
CA SER A 586 9.71 -7.52 14.20
C SER A 586 9.14 -6.48 13.23
N LEU A 587 7.95 -6.71 12.68
CA LEU A 587 7.26 -5.73 11.83
C LEU A 587 6.97 -4.41 12.57
N ARG A 588 6.43 -4.50 13.79
CA ARG A 588 6.18 -3.31 14.65
C ARG A 588 7.46 -2.53 15.00
N LEU A 589 8.59 -3.22 15.17
CA LEU A 589 9.88 -2.55 15.39
C LEU A 589 10.36 -1.85 14.13
N LEU A 590 10.27 -2.48 12.96
CA LEU A 590 10.72 -1.88 11.69
C LEU A 590 9.89 -0.66 11.28
N GLU A 591 8.60 -0.65 11.61
CA GLU A 591 7.75 0.53 11.60
C GLU A 591 8.26 1.62 12.57
N GLN A 592 8.47 1.28 13.84
CA GLN A 592 9.01 2.21 14.86
C GLN A 592 10.39 2.77 14.52
N PHE A 593 11.21 2.03 13.77
CA PHE A 593 12.55 2.43 13.36
C PHE A 593 12.55 3.23 12.05
N GLY A 594 11.43 3.26 11.32
CA GLY A 594 11.35 3.84 9.98
C GLY A 594 12.21 3.11 8.95
N ILE A 595 12.33 1.78 9.02
CA ILE A 595 13.17 0.97 8.12
C ILE A 595 12.30 0.12 7.18
N ALA A 596 12.61 0.12 5.88
CA ALA A 596 11.97 -0.75 4.90
C ALA A 596 12.50 -2.19 4.99
N ALA A 597 11.61 -3.17 4.90
CA ALA A 597 11.98 -4.58 4.92
C ALA A 597 11.15 -5.43 3.95
N PHE A 598 11.79 -6.44 3.37
CA PHE A 598 11.25 -7.28 2.30
C PHE A 598 11.55 -8.76 2.56
N THR A 599 10.74 -9.65 2.00
CA THR A 599 10.90 -11.12 2.12
C THR A 599 11.39 -11.79 0.83
N SER A 600 11.94 -11.02 -0.11
CA SER A 600 12.47 -11.50 -1.39
C SER A 600 13.68 -10.65 -1.82
N GLY A 601 14.75 -11.31 -2.29
CA GLY A 601 15.97 -10.64 -2.76
C GLY A 601 15.67 -9.71 -3.93
N ARG A 602 15.08 -10.25 -5.00
CA ARG A 602 14.59 -9.51 -6.17
C ARG A 602 13.74 -8.30 -5.83
N ARG A 603 12.79 -8.43 -4.90
CA ARG A 603 11.91 -7.31 -4.47
C ARG A 603 12.71 -6.23 -3.72
N THR A 604 13.65 -6.62 -2.86
CA THR A 604 14.62 -5.70 -2.23
C THR A 604 15.45 -4.95 -3.28
N ALA A 605 15.94 -5.67 -4.29
CA ALA A 605 16.79 -5.13 -5.34
C ALA A 605 16.03 -4.16 -6.27
N ALA A 606 14.81 -4.50 -6.68
CA ALA A 606 13.94 -3.64 -7.47
C ALA A 606 13.62 -2.33 -6.73
N ALA A 607 13.26 -2.40 -5.44
CA ALA A 607 12.96 -1.24 -4.61
C ALA A 607 14.16 -0.28 -4.48
N LEU A 608 15.37 -0.80 -4.26
CA LEU A 608 16.61 0.01 -4.24
C LEU A 608 16.98 0.56 -5.63
N ALA A 609 16.75 -0.20 -6.70
CA ALA A 609 17.00 0.25 -8.05
C ALA A 609 16.05 1.38 -8.47
N ALA A 610 14.83 1.40 -7.94
CA ALA A 610 13.84 2.47 -8.14
C ALA A 610 14.26 3.78 -7.46
N LEU A 611 14.65 3.76 -6.17
CA LEU A 611 15.19 4.96 -5.48
C LEU A 611 16.34 5.60 -6.27
N THR A 612 17.22 4.77 -6.84
CA THR A 612 18.40 5.25 -7.56
C THR A 612 18.13 5.69 -9.02
N ARG A 613 16.89 5.61 -9.51
CA ARG A 613 16.50 6.22 -10.80
C ARG A 613 16.40 7.75 -10.72
N GLU A 614 16.00 8.29 -9.56
CA GLU A 614 15.83 9.75 -9.41
C GLU A 614 17.12 10.54 -9.65
N VAL A 615 18.25 9.95 -9.27
CA VAL A 615 19.61 10.50 -9.42
C VAL A 615 20.02 10.58 -10.88
N THR A 616 19.71 9.56 -11.67
CA THR A 616 20.07 9.49 -13.10
C THR A 616 19.27 10.44 -14.00
N ALA A 617 18.17 11.01 -13.52
CA ALA A 617 17.36 11.99 -14.25
C ALA A 617 17.71 13.46 -13.90
N ALA A 618 18.84 13.69 -13.21
CA ALA A 618 19.25 15.00 -12.70
C ALA A 618 20.75 15.32 -12.91
N GLY A 619 21.42 14.60 -13.82
CA GLY A 619 22.85 14.76 -14.15
C GLY A 619 23.12 14.71 -15.64
#